data_AF-M4BI98-F1
#
_entry.id   AF-M4BI98-F1
#
_cell.length_a   1.000
_cell.length_b   1.000
_cell.length_c   1.000
_cell.angle_alpha   90.00
_cell.angle_beta   90.00
_cell.angle_gamma   90.00
#
_symmetry.space_group_name_H-M   'P 1'
#
loop_
_entity.id
_entity.type
_entity.pdbx_description
1 polymer ?
#
loop_
_entity_poly.entity_id
_entity_poly.type
_entity_poly.pdbx_seq_one_letter_code
_entity_poly.pdbx_strand_id
1 'polypeptide(L)'
;MEHLPDSLLADVFALLAARDVLHVTSTCRALSVSAPSVQLALQRAITRRFAAVTSFFSSSTNHWPRSLVVLRGAELLRIKELLARCVTSSFEDAASCASSSVVVSRAWLGAYKKRCQAFEHFLQQFRRTKRQQRRQKNVLKAKEKTVGLEMPKSSAYAALVEAGAMIVCAHDALLPATQCVGRSRRAIVSGDAFQEIAVYAPELRGFPLESCRDCSVCVLEHETRELEVEVKKRVRFDEEIAGSGEMLELLQRKNGYPKGLFSPVDLAGSRHQQLAPHLSVTGRSKYATYFLVPKKWLNKWRKFVRSQGEGNPGPVLNAELVCLSHQRTIVPPYISLFLSGFSLEQSLKATQM
;
A
#
# COMPACT_ATOMS: atom_id res chain seq x y z
N MET A 1 -25.20 -13.27 -41.86
CA MET A 1 -24.26 -12.14 -41.69
C MET A 1 -23.80 -11.61 -43.06
N GLU A 2 -23.45 -12.48 -44.00
CA GLU A 2 -22.95 -12.15 -45.36
C GLU A 2 -23.90 -11.31 -46.24
N HIS A 3 -25.20 -11.39 -46.02
CA HIS A 3 -26.22 -10.68 -46.81
C HIS A 3 -27.07 -9.72 -45.97
N LEU A 4 -26.59 -9.33 -44.78
CA LEU A 4 -27.31 -8.35 -43.98
C LEU A 4 -27.23 -6.97 -44.67
N PRO A 5 -28.36 -6.29 -44.87
CA PRO A 5 -28.38 -4.88 -45.21
C PRO A 5 -27.53 -4.06 -44.25
N ASP A 6 -26.86 -3.02 -44.75
CA ASP A 6 -26.00 -2.13 -43.97
C ASP A 6 -26.71 -1.50 -42.75
N SER A 7 -28.04 -1.33 -42.82
CA SER A 7 -28.88 -0.90 -41.69
C SER A 7 -28.88 -1.93 -40.56
N LEU A 8 -29.16 -3.20 -40.87
CA LEU A 8 -29.21 -4.27 -39.88
C LEU A 8 -27.83 -4.57 -39.29
N LEU A 9 -26.76 -4.49 -40.08
CA LEU A 9 -25.39 -4.65 -39.57
C LEU A 9 -25.04 -3.54 -38.56
N ALA A 10 -25.45 -2.30 -38.84
CA ALA A 10 -25.26 -1.18 -37.94
C ALA A 10 -26.04 -1.35 -36.62
N ASP A 11 -27.26 -1.85 -36.70
CA ASP A 11 -28.09 -2.10 -35.52
C ASP A 11 -27.50 -3.22 -34.66
N VAL A 12 -27.00 -4.31 -35.27
CA VAL A 12 -26.27 -5.36 -34.55
C VAL A 12 -25.02 -4.77 -33.86
N PHE A 13 -24.22 -3.97 -34.56
CA PHE A 13 -23.02 -3.36 -33.97
C PHE A 13 -23.35 -2.37 -32.86
N ALA A 14 -24.51 -1.71 -32.92
CA ALA A 14 -24.97 -0.83 -31.86
C ALA A 14 -25.31 -1.59 -30.57
N LEU A 15 -25.68 -2.87 -30.64
CA LEU A 15 -25.99 -3.71 -29.49
C LEU A 15 -24.75 -4.37 -28.86
N LEU A 16 -23.64 -4.46 -29.59
CA LEU A 16 -22.42 -5.16 -29.19
C LEU A 16 -21.39 -4.22 -28.55
N ALA A 17 -20.55 -4.74 -27.65
CA ALA A 17 -19.35 -4.02 -27.23
C ALA A 17 -18.25 -4.15 -28.32
N ALA A 18 -17.27 -3.25 -28.34
CA ALA A 18 -16.19 -3.24 -29.32
C ALA A 18 -15.40 -4.57 -29.32
N ARG A 19 -15.28 -5.21 -28.16
CA ARG A 19 -14.71 -6.55 -28.01
C ARG A 19 -15.52 -7.59 -28.78
N ASP A 20 -16.84 -7.56 -28.66
CA ASP A 20 -17.71 -8.53 -29.33
C ASP A 20 -17.73 -8.29 -30.83
N VAL A 21 -17.73 -7.02 -31.27
CA VAL A 21 -17.58 -6.68 -32.70
C VAL A 21 -16.23 -7.17 -33.22
N LEU A 22 -15.15 -7.06 -32.45
CA LEU A 22 -13.84 -7.63 -32.81
C LEU A 22 -13.92 -9.17 -32.93
N HIS A 23 -14.57 -9.85 -31.98
CA HIS A 23 -14.77 -11.31 -32.07
C HIS A 23 -15.60 -11.71 -33.29
N VAL A 24 -16.69 -11.00 -33.57
CA VAL A 24 -17.56 -11.26 -34.73
C VAL A 24 -16.80 -11.05 -36.04
N THR A 25 -16.05 -9.96 -36.17
CA THR A 25 -15.28 -9.64 -37.39
C THR A 25 -14.04 -10.52 -37.58
N SER A 26 -13.45 -11.03 -36.50
CA SER A 26 -12.32 -11.97 -36.58
C SER A 26 -12.75 -13.41 -36.89
N THR A 27 -13.95 -13.82 -36.48
CA THR A 27 -14.48 -15.17 -36.72
C THR A 27 -15.25 -15.29 -38.04
N CYS A 28 -15.95 -14.24 -38.46
CA CYS A 28 -16.70 -14.22 -39.71
C CYS A 28 -15.82 -13.71 -40.87
N ARG A 29 -15.30 -14.64 -41.70
CA ARG A 29 -14.42 -14.31 -42.84
C ARG A 29 -15.03 -13.33 -43.83
N ALA A 30 -16.36 -13.26 -43.93
CA ALA A 30 -17.04 -12.33 -44.81
C ALA A 30 -17.10 -10.89 -44.29
N LEU A 31 -16.90 -10.67 -42.98
CA LEU A 31 -16.92 -9.35 -42.37
C LEU A 31 -15.49 -8.82 -42.24
N SER A 32 -14.91 -8.41 -43.35
CA SER A 32 -13.64 -7.69 -43.32
C SER A 32 -13.82 -6.32 -42.66
N VAL A 33 -12.93 -5.96 -41.72
CA VAL A 33 -12.91 -4.65 -41.07
C VAL A 33 -12.67 -3.50 -42.07
N SER A 34 -12.07 -3.80 -43.22
CA SER A 34 -11.89 -2.83 -44.31
C SER A 34 -13.09 -2.72 -45.24
N ALA A 35 -14.11 -3.59 -45.10
CA ALA A 35 -15.29 -3.55 -45.95
C ALA A 35 -16.10 -2.26 -45.72
N PRO A 36 -16.59 -1.59 -46.78
CA PRO A 36 -17.36 -0.35 -46.65
C PRO A 36 -18.60 -0.47 -45.76
N SER A 37 -19.32 -1.59 -45.86
CA SER A 37 -20.50 -1.89 -45.03
C SER A 37 -20.17 -1.94 -43.53
N VAL A 38 -19.05 -2.59 -43.18
CA VAL A 38 -18.54 -2.68 -41.80
C VAL A 38 -18.09 -1.31 -41.29
N GLN A 39 -17.39 -0.53 -42.11
CA GLN A 39 -16.99 0.84 -41.73
C GLN A 39 -18.19 1.76 -41.53
N LEU A 40 -19.22 1.64 -42.36
CA LEU A 40 -20.46 2.40 -42.24
C LEU A 40 -21.27 1.98 -41.00
N ALA A 41 -21.31 0.69 -40.70
CA ALA A 41 -21.90 0.16 -39.46
C ALA A 41 -21.17 0.68 -38.22
N LEU A 42 -19.84 0.64 -38.20
CA LEU A 42 -19.02 1.22 -37.11
C LEU A 42 -19.27 2.72 -36.95
N GLN A 43 -19.33 3.46 -38.05
CA GLN A 43 -19.63 4.89 -38.03
C GLN A 43 -20.97 5.16 -37.36
N ARG A 44 -22.03 4.45 -37.78
CA ARG A 44 -23.38 4.59 -37.22
C ARG A 44 -23.43 4.21 -35.74
N ALA A 45 -22.79 3.11 -35.35
CA ALA A 45 -22.72 2.69 -33.95
C ALA A 45 -22.04 3.77 -33.09
N ILE A 46 -20.92 4.33 -33.53
CA ILE A 46 -20.19 5.39 -32.82
C ILE A 46 -21.06 6.66 -32.71
N THR A 47 -21.59 7.15 -33.82
CA THR A 47 -22.30 8.44 -33.82
C THR A 47 -23.69 8.39 -33.20
N ARG A 48 -24.38 7.24 -33.23
CA ARG A 48 -25.70 7.09 -32.59
C ARG A 48 -25.59 6.76 -31.11
N ARG A 49 -24.86 5.70 -30.74
CA ARG A 49 -24.81 5.20 -29.35
C ARG A 49 -23.98 6.09 -28.44
N PHE A 50 -22.89 6.66 -28.96
CA PHE A 50 -21.95 7.43 -28.17
C PHE A 50 -21.98 8.93 -28.49
N ALA A 51 -23.05 9.40 -29.14
CA ALA A 51 -23.24 10.79 -29.58
C ALA A 51 -22.86 11.83 -28.50
N ALA A 52 -23.27 11.58 -27.25
CA ALA A 52 -23.01 12.44 -26.11
C ALA A 52 -21.50 12.70 -25.87
N VAL A 53 -20.66 11.68 -26.10
CA VAL A 53 -19.21 11.75 -25.87
C VAL A 53 -18.41 11.85 -27.18
N THR A 54 -19.03 11.65 -28.34
CA THR A 54 -18.40 11.68 -29.67
C THR A 54 -18.98 12.70 -30.63
N SER A 55 -19.72 13.71 -30.15
CA SER A 55 -20.37 14.74 -30.97
C SER A 55 -19.44 15.47 -31.96
N PHE A 56 -18.13 15.47 -31.69
CA PHE A 56 -17.10 16.05 -32.56
C PHE A 56 -16.74 15.18 -33.78
N PHE A 57 -17.18 13.92 -33.83
CA PHE A 57 -17.07 13.08 -35.01
C PHE A 57 -18.24 13.34 -35.96
N SER A 58 -18.05 14.26 -36.91
CA SER A 58 -19.05 14.44 -37.97
C SER A 58 -19.03 13.27 -38.94
N SER A 59 -20.22 12.71 -39.20
CA SER A 59 -20.50 11.64 -40.18
C SER A 59 -20.00 11.96 -41.59
N SER A 60 -19.98 13.24 -41.97
CA SER A 60 -19.58 13.72 -43.29
C SER A 60 -18.07 13.91 -43.45
N THR A 61 -17.29 13.76 -42.38
CA THR A 61 -15.85 14.06 -42.40
C THR A 61 -14.99 12.79 -42.52
N ASN A 62 -14.07 12.78 -43.48
CA ASN A 62 -13.09 11.70 -43.66
C ASN A 62 -11.85 11.88 -42.76
N HIS A 63 -11.98 12.57 -41.63
CA HIS A 63 -10.85 12.99 -40.79
C HIS A 63 -10.53 12.02 -39.64
N TRP A 64 -11.39 11.03 -39.42
CA TRP A 64 -11.22 10.01 -38.39
C TRP A 64 -11.47 8.61 -38.97
N PRO A 65 -10.74 7.58 -38.50
CA PRO A 65 -10.86 6.23 -39.04
C PRO A 65 -12.11 5.52 -38.49
N ARG A 66 -12.90 4.89 -39.36
CA ARG A 66 -14.05 4.05 -38.98
C ARG A 66 -13.56 2.68 -38.53
N SER A 67 -12.92 2.63 -37.37
CA SER A 67 -12.24 1.44 -36.88
C SER A 67 -12.73 1.01 -35.50
N LEU A 68 -12.50 -0.26 -35.18
CA LEU A 68 -12.77 -0.83 -33.85
C LEU A 68 -12.04 -0.09 -32.74
N VAL A 69 -10.87 0.49 -33.03
CA VAL A 69 -10.09 1.29 -32.06
C VAL A 69 -10.85 2.57 -31.69
N VAL A 70 -11.51 3.22 -32.66
CA VAL A 70 -12.32 4.41 -32.38
C VAL A 70 -13.60 4.04 -31.64
N LEU A 71 -14.24 2.92 -32.00
CA LEU A 71 -15.38 2.40 -31.25
C LEU A 71 -14.99 2.13 -29.78
N ARG A 72 -13.86 1.44 -29.54
CA ARG A 72 -13.35 1.22 -28.19
C ARG A 72 -13.02 2.52 -27.45
N GLY A 73 -12.49 3.51 -28.16
CA GLY A 73 -12.27 4.83 -27.58
C GLY A 73 -13.57 5.51 -27.16
N ALA A 74 -14.63 5.40 -27.96
CA ALA A 74 -15.95 5.95 -27.64
C ALA A 74 -16.56 5.30 -26.38
N GLU A 75 -16.46 3.97 -26.25
CA GLU A 75 -16.85 3.24 -25.04
C GLU A 75 -16.09 3.73 -23.81
N LEU A 76 -14.77 3.91 -23.92
CA LEU A 76 -13.95 4.38 -22.83
C LEU A 76 -14.26 5.83 -22.42
N LEU A 77 -14.63 6.69 -23.37
CA LEU A 77 -15.13 8.03 -23.05
C LEU A 77 -16.49 7.99 -22.34
N ARG A 78 -17.38 7.08 -22.73
CA ARG A 78 -18.65 6.87 -22.03
C ARG A 78 -18.41 6.44 -20.59
N ILE A 79 -17.52 5.47 -20.35
CA ILE A 79 -17.16 5.05 -18.99
C ILE A 79 -16.50 6.18 -18.22
N LYS A 80 -15.68 7.02 -18.85
CA LYS A 80 -15.11 8.20 -18.21
C LYS A 80 -16.19 9.15 -17.70
N GLU A 81 -17.21 9.43 -18.51
CA GLU A 81 -18.36 10.24 -18.14
C GLU A 81 -19.15 9.61 -16.97
N LEU A 82 -19.35 8.29 -16.99
CA LEU A 82 -19.98 7.56 -15.89
C LEU A 82 -19.16 7.70 -14.61
N LEU A 83 -17.86 7.41 -14.66
CA LEU A 83 -16.95 7.50 -13.52
C LEU A 83 -16.77 8.92 -12.97
N ALA A 84 -17.11 9.95 -13.76
CA ALA A 84 -17.12 11.34 -13.34
C ALA A 84 -18.42 11.71 -12.62
N ARG A 85 -19.55 11.09 -13.00
CA ARG A 85 -20.86 11.28 -12.36
C ARG A 85 -21.09 10.37 -11.15
N CYS A 86 -20.39 9.23 -11.10
CA CYS A 86 -20.47 8.31 -9.98
C CYS A 86 -19.82 8.90 -8.75
N VAL A 87 -20.59 8.99 -7.67
CA VAL A 87 -20.07 9.23 -6.33
C VAL A 87 -19.36 7.94 -5.89
N THR A 88 -18.05 8.03 -5.69
CA THR A 88 -17.27 6.92 -5.13
C THR A 88 -17.06 7.18 -3.64
N SER A 89 -17.63 6.33 -2.79
CA SER A 89 -17.47 6.44 -1.33
C SER A 89 -16.32 5.56 -0.84
N SER A 90 -15.76 5.89 0.32
CA SER A 90 -14.83 4.99 0.99
C SER A 90 -15.58 3.78 1.54
N PHE A 91 -14.89 2.66 1.72
CA PHE A 91 -15.47 1.50 2.38
C PHE A 91 -15.78 1.76 3.86
N GLU A 92 -15.08 2.72 4.49
CA GLU A 92 -15.36 3.18 5.85
C GLU A 92 -16.78 3.79 5.97
N ASP A 93 -17.32 4.32 4.88
CA ASP A 93 -18.64 4.95 4.81
C ASP A 93 -19.76 3.97 4.41
N ALA A 94 -19.48 2.66 4.44
CA ALA A 94 -20.41 1.62 3.98
C ALA A 94 -21.82 1.73 4.61
N ALA A 95 -21.90 2.10 5.88
CA ALA A 95 -23.17 2.25 6.60
C ALA A 95 -24.07 3.36 6.04
N SER A 96 -23.50 4.36 5.36
CA SER A 96 -24.23 5.48 4.74
C SER A 96 -24.61 5.22 3.28
N CYS A 97 -24.13 4.12 2.70
CA CYS A 97 -24.34 3.80 1.30
C CYS A 97 -25.64 3.02 1.08
N ALA A 98 -26.24 3.18 -0.10
CA ALA A 98 -27.39 2.37 -0.49
C ALA A 98 -27.02 0.89 -0.52
N SER A 99 -27.97 0.03 -0.16
CA SER A 99 -27.74 -1.41 -0.07
C SER A 99 -27.50 -2.06 -1.45
N SER A 100 -28.03 -1.45 -2.51
CA SER A 100 -27.74 -1.78 -3.92
C SER A 100 -26.32 -1.41 -4.39
N SER A 101 -25.46 -0.88 -3.51
CA SER A 101 -24.10 -0.51 -3.87
C SER A 101 -23.19 -1.73 -4.01
N VAL A 102 -22.08 -1.55 -4.72
CA VAL A 102 -21.09 -2.59 -5.02
C VAL A 102 -19.71 -2.12 -4.60
N VAL A 103 -18.98 -3.01 -3.93
CA VAL A 103 -17.59 -2.83 -3.52
C VAL A 103 -16.68 -3.23 -4.69
N VAL A 104 -15.77 -2.32 -5.06
CA VAL A 104 -14.80 -2.50 -6.14
C VAL A 104 -13.40 -2.05 -5.71
N SER A 105 -12.38 -2.41 -6.48
CA SER A 105 -11.00 -1.96 -6.22
C SER A 105 -10.81 -0.49 -6.57
N ARG A 106 -10.31 0.31 -5.62
CA ARG A 106 -9.96 1.72 -5.86
C ARG A 106 -8.79 1.86 -6.83
N ALA A 107 -7.82 0.94 -6.78
CA ALA A 107 -6.73 0.90 -7.73
C ALA A 107 -7.23 0.67 -9.15
N TRP A 108 -8.20 -0.23 -9.33
CA TRP A 108 -8.81 -0.48 -10.63
C TRP A 108 -9.48 0.77 -11.18
N LEU A 109 -10.33 1.45 -10.37
CA LEU A 109 -10.99 2.70 -10.79
C LEU A 109 -9.98 3.76 -11.22
N GLY A 110 -8.88 3.92 -10.47
CA GLY A 110 -7.81 4.86 -10.80
C GLY A 110 -7.04 4.50 -12.07
N ALA A 111 -6.69 3.23 -12.25
CA ALA A 111 -6.00 2.73 -13.44
C ALA A 111 -6.90 2.86 -14.69
N TYR A 112 -8.19 2.56 -14.56
CA TYR A 112 -9.14 2.69 -15.65
C TYR A 112 -9.38 4.15 -16.05
N LYS A 113 -9.49 5.07 -15.08
CA LYS A 113 -9.55 6.52 -15.34
C LYS A 113 -8.34 7.00 -16.16
N LYS A 114 -7.12 6.54 -15.83
CA LYS A 114 -5.90 6.84 -16.62
C LYS A 114 -5.99 6.29 -18.04
N ARG A 115 -6.49 5.06 -18.21
CA ARG A 115 -6.71 4.46 -19.53
C ARG A 115 -7.71 5.27 -20.36
N CYS A 116 -8.80 5.73 -19.76
CA CYS A 116 -9.76 6.62 -20.41
C CYS A 116 -9.12 7.93 -20.90
N GLN A 117 -8.23 8.54 -20.10
CA GLN A 117 -7.51 9.77 -20.50
C GLN A 117 -6.58 9.54 -21.71
N ALA A 118 -5.89 8.39 -21.77
CA ALA A 118 -5.05 8.06 -22.93
C ALA A 118 -5.88 7.95 -24.22
N PHE A 119 -7.04 7.29 -24.16
CA PHE A 119 -7.95 7.19 -25.30
C PHE A 119 -8.60 8.52 -25.67
N GLU A 120 -8.92 9.35 -24.69
CA GLU A 120 -9.39 10.71 -24.96
C GLU A 120 -8.38 11.52 -25.75
N HIS A 121 -7.10 11.52 -25.34
CA HIS A 121 -6.03 12.18 -26.10
C HIS A 121 -5.90 11.62 -27.53
N PHE A 122 -5.99 10.30 -27.68
CA PHE A 122 -6.03 9.65 -28.99
C PHE A 122 -7.22 10.15 -29.83
N LEU A 123 -8.43 10.25 -29.28
CA LEU A 123 -9.59 10.69 -30.04
C LEU A 123 -9.57 12.20 -30.35
N GLN A 124 -9.03 13.02 -29.45
CA GLN A 124 -8.88 14.45 -29.64
C GLN A 124 -8.00 14.81 -30.84
N GLN A 125 -7.08 13.94 -31.25
CA GLN A 125 -6.24 14.19 -32.43
C GLN A 125 -7.10 14.38 -33.70
N PHE A 126 -8.26 13.75 -33.77
CA PHE A 126 -9.17 13.80 -34.90
C PHE A 126 -10.12 15.01 -34.88
N ARG A 127 -10.16 15.78 -33.77
CA ARG A 127 -10.88 17.06 -33.72
C ARG A 127 -10.21 18.15 -34.56
N ARG A 128 -8.91 17.99 -34.87
CA ARG A 128 -8.09 19.02 -35.50
C ARG A 128 -8.05 18.83 -37.01
N THR A 129 -8.15 19.92 -37.77
CA THR A 129 -7.98 19.91 -39.22
C THR A 129 -6.58 19.43 -39.60
N LYS A 130 -6.39 18.83 -40.79
CA LYS A 130 -5.08 18.36 -41.29
C LYS A 130 -3.97 19.44 -41.18
N ARG A 131 -4.34 20.73 -41.29
CA ARG A 131 -3.44 21.89 -41.16
C ARG A 131 -2.96 22.11 -39.71
N GLN A 132 -3.83 21.90 -38.73
CA GLN A 132 -3.47 21.96 -37.30
C GLN A 132 -2.72 20.72 -36.82
N GLN A 133 -3.05 19.53 -37.35
CA GLN A 133 -2.31 18.29 -37.07
C GLN A 133 -0.85 18.40 -37.55
N ARG A 134 -0.57 18.98 -38.72
CA ARG A 134 0.80 19.20 -39.21
C ARG A 134 1.64 20.12 -38.30
N ARG A 135 1.05 21.21 -37.79
CA ARG A 135 1.72 22.11 -36.83
C ARG A 135 2.05 21.41 -35.52
N GLN A 136 1.14 20.56 -35.03
CA GLN A 136 1.36 19.82 -33.78
C GLN A 136 2.29 18.62 -33.95
N LYS A 137 2.31 17.96 -35.12
CA LYS A 137 3.27 16.88 -35.43
C LYS A 137 4.72 17.38 -35.39
N ASN A 138 4.96 18.64 -35.79
CA ASN A 138 6.26 19.28 -35.65
C ASN A 138 6.63 19.59 -34.18
N VAL A 139 5.64 19.89 -33.33
CA VAL A 139 5.85 20.10 -31.88
C VAL A 139 5.98 18.78 -31.11
N LEU A 140 5.27 17.73 -31.53
CA LEU A 140 5.32 16.39 -30.95
C LEU A 140 6.61 15.67 -31.32
N LYS A 141 7.16 15.84 -32.53
CA LYS A 141 8.50 15.35 -32.89
C LYS A 141 9.61 15.87 -31.97
N ALA A 142 9.44 17.05 -31.38
CA ALA A 142 10.37 17.59 -30.38
C ALA A 142 10.18 16.96 -28.97
N LYS A 143 9.02 16.36 -28.68
CA LYS A 143 8.69 15.64 -27.43
C LYS A 143 8.69 14.11 -27.56
N GLU A 144 8.84 13.57 -28.78
CA GLU A 144 8.77 12.15 -29.13
C GLU A 144 10.00 11.34 -28.70
N LYS A 145 10.98 11.96 -28.03
CA LYS A 145 12.07 11.24 -27.35
C LYS A 145 11.64 10.60 -26.02
N THR A 146 10.38 10.75 -25.57
CA THR A 146 9.99 10.29 -24.21
C THR A 146 8.65 9.58 -24.09
N VAL A 147 7.77 9.57 -25.09
CA VAL A 147 6.51 8.81 -24.99
C VAL A 147 6.18 8.18 -26.34
N GLY A 148 6.62 6.94 -26.52
CA GLY A 148 6.18 6.10 -27.62
C GLY A 148 4.68 5.91 -27.56
N LEU A 149 4.00 6.27 -28.65
CA LEU A 149 2.61 5.94 -28.94
C LEU A 149 2.51 4.44 -29.22
N GLU A 150 2.83 3.62 -28.23
CA GLU A 150 2.48 2.21 -28.27
C GLU A 150 0.99 2.12 -28.00
N MET A 151 0.28 1.44 -28.90
CA MET A 151 -1.04 0.86 -28.59
C MET A 151 -1.00 0.30 -27.15
N PRO A 152 -2.09 0.39 -26.37
CA PRO A 152 -2.14 -0.28 -25.09
C PRO A 152 -2.08 -1.79 -25.36
N LYS A 153 -0.85 -2.30 -25.41
CA LYS A 153 -0.45 -3.70 -25.54
C LYS A 153 -1.07 -4.47 -24.37
N SER A 154 -1.12 -5.79 -24.50
CA SER A 154 -1.52 -6.77 -23.48
C SER A 154 -1.13 -6.42 -22.04
N SER A 155 0.01 -5.73 -21.84
CA SER A 155 0.47 -5.20 -20.55
C SER A 155 -0.53 -4.26 -19.85
N ALA A 156 -1.24 -3.38 -20.56
CA ALA A 156 -2.21 -2.46 -19.95
C ALA A 156 -3.48 -3.19 -19.47
N TYR A 157 -3.83 -4.32 -20.10
CA TYR A 157 -4.92 -5.17 -19.66
C TYR A 157 -4.51 -5.98 -18.42
N ALA A 158 -3.31 -6.57 -18.42
CA ALA A 158 -2.77 -7.28 -17.25
C ALA A 158 -2.71 -6.38 -16.01
N ALA A 159 -2.25 -5.14 -16.16
CA ALA A 159 -2.21 -4.17 -15.07
C ALA A 159 -3.60 -3.82 -14.49
N LEU A 160 -4.66 -3.87 -15.32
CA LEU A 160 -6.03 -3.67 -14.84
C LEU A 160 -6.54 -4.90 -14.08
N VAL A 161 -6.26 -6.09 -14.59
CA VAL A 161 -6.62 -7.34 -13.90
C VAL A 161 -5.95 -7.40 -12.53
N GLU A 162 -4.65 -7.10 -12.46
CA GLU A 162 -3.89 -7.01 -11.21
C GLU A 162 -4.48 -5.95 -10.27
N ALA A 163 -4.77 -4.75 -10.78
CA ALA A 163 -5.37 -3.68 -9.97
C ALA A 163 -6.75 -4.09 -9.41
N GLY A 164 -7.55 -4.86 -10.16
CA GLY A 164 -8.82 -5.42 -9.71
C GLY A 164 -8.65 -6.50 -8.64
N ALA A 165 -7.62 -7.34 -8.79
CA ALA A 165 -7.31 -8.43 -7.87
C ALA A 165 -6.73 -7.96 -6.52
N MET A 166 -6.31 -6.70 -6.38
CA MET A 166 -5.70 -6.19 -5.13
C MET A 166 -6.61 -6.27 -3.89
N ILE A 167 -7.92 -6.40 -4.08
CA ILE A 167 -8.90 -6.53 -2.97
C ILE A 167 -9.43 -7.96 -2.84
N VAL A 168 -8.94 -8.89 -3.66
CA VAL A 168 -9.41 -10.28 -3.74
C VAL A 168 -8.29 -11.19 -3.27
N CYS A 169 -8.60 -12.13 -2.38
CA CYS A 169 -7.63 -13.12 -1.93
C CYS A 169 -7.59 -14.32 -2.89
N ALA A 170 -6.67 -15.25 -2.64
CA ALA A 170 -6.55 -16.48 -3.43
C ALA A 170 -7.79 -17.38 -3.37
N HIS A 171 -8.65 -17.21 -2.35
CA HIS A 171 -9.92 -17.94 -2.19
C HIS A 171 -11.09 -17.30 -2.96
N ASP A 172 -10.80 -16.36 -3.86
CA ASP A 172 -11.78 -15.62 -4.67
C ASP A 172 -12.81 -14.82 -3.86
N ALA A 173 -12.46 -14.48 -2.62
CA ALA A 173 -13.24 -13.66 -1.70
C ALA A 173 -12.53 -12.32 -1.41
N LEU A 174 -13.18 -11.39 -0.71
CA LEU A 174 -12.54 -10.14 -0.33
C LEU A 174 -11.38 -10.39 0.65
N LEU A 175 -10.21 -9.84 0.33
CA LEU A 175 -9.06 -9.80 1.25
C LEU A 175 -9.44 -9.01 2.51
N PRO A 176 -9.07 -9.41 3.74
CA PRO A 176 -9.46 -8.69 4.96
C PRO A 176 -9.22 -7.18 4.93
N ALA A 177 -10.16 -6.39 5.45
CA ALA A 177 -10.13 -4.92 5.34
C ALA A 177 -8.89 -4.32 6.02
N THR A 178 -8.43 -4.96 7.09
CA THR A 178 -7.19 -4.61 7.80
C THR A 178 -5.94 -4.73 6.94
N GLN A 179 -5.95 -5.59 5.91
CA GLN A 179 -4.86 -5.78 4.95
C GLN A 179 -5.00 -4.85 3.71
N CYS A 180 -6.13 -4.18 3.54
CA CYS A 180 -6.42 -3.29 2.43
C CYS A 180 -5.86 -1.87 2.66
N VAL A 181 -4.54 -1.70 2.63
CA VAL A 181 -3.86 -0.41 2.82
C VAL A 181 -3.39 0.25 1.52
N GLY A 182 -3.38 1.59 1.49
CA GLY A 182 -2.86 2.36 0.36
C GLY A 182 -3.57 2.08 -0.97
N ARG A 183 -2.90 1.37 -1.88
CA ARG A 183 -3.43 1.05 -3.24
C ARG A 183 -4.45 -0.09 -3.23
N SER A 184 -4.43 -1.00 -2.26
CA SER A 184 -5.42 -2.09 -2.12
C SER A 184 -6.70 -1.65 -1.41
N ARG A 185 -6.99 -0.34 -1.34
CA ARG A 185 -8.23 0.15 -0.73
C ARG A 185 -9.45 -0.23 -1.56
N ARG A 186 -10.53 -0.53 -0.86
CA ARG A 186 -11.86 -0.74 -1.42
C ARG A 186 -12.53 0.61 -1.68
N ALA A 187 -13.39 0.66 -2.68
CA ALA A 187 -14.26 1.78 -2.98
C ALA A 187 -15.69 1.26 -3.18
N ILE A 188 -16.68 2.09 -2.87
CA ILE A 188 -18.09 1.77 -3.08
C ILE A 188 -18.61 2.59 -4.25
N VAL A 189 -19.31 1.92 -5.17
CA VAL A 189 -20.02 2.54 -6.31
C VAL A 189 -21.48 2.10 -6.28
N SER A 190 -22.40 2.88 -6.88
CA SER A 190 -23.78 2.44 -7.01
C SER A 190 -23.91 1.21 -7.92
N GLY A 191 -24.92 0.37 -7.66
CA GLY A 191 -25.20 -0.81 -8.47
C GLY A 191 -25.43 -0.51 -9.95
N ASP A 192 -26.21 0.54 -10.25
CA ASP A 192 -26.50 0.96 -11.62
C ASP A 192 -25.23 1.34 -12.39
N ALA A 193 -24.34 2.09 -11.72
CA ALA A 193 -23.06 2.47 -12.30
C ALA A 193 -22.16 1.25 -12.55
N PHE A 194 -22.10 0.33 -11.58
CA PHE A 194 -21.34 -0.89 -11.71
C PHE A 194 -21.82 -1.71 -12.91
N GLN A 195 -23.14 -1.91 -13.04
CA GLN A 195 -23.74 -2.64 -14.16
C GLN A 195 -23.38 -1.99 -15.50
N GLU A 196 -23.52 -0.68 -15.64
CA GLU A 196 -23.20 0.01 -16.91
C GLU A 196 -21.70 -0.07 -17.25
N ILE A 197 -20.81 0.00 -16.25
CA ILE A 197 -19.36 -0.12 -16.45
C ILE A 197 -18.99 -1.57 -16.84
N ALA A 198 -19.57 -2.56 -16.17
CA ALA A 198 -19.26 -3.98 -16.36
C ALA A 198 -19.53 -4.46 -17.80
N VAL A 199 -20.50 -3.87 -18.51
CA VAL A 199 -20.76 -4.16 -19.93
C VAL A 199 -19.52 -3.95 -20.79
N TYR A 200 -18.74 -2.90 -20.51
CA TYR A 200 -17.58 -2.53 -21.33
C TYR A 200 -16.23 -2.92 -20.72
N ALA A 201 -16.24 -3.29 -19.44
CA ALA A 201 -15.07 -3.64 -18.64
C ALA A 201 -15.35 -4.93 -17.85
N PRO A 202 -15.46 -6.09 -18.52
CA PRO A 202 -15.79 -7.36 -17.88
C PRO A 202 -14.73 -7.84 -16.89
N GLU A 203 -13.52 -7.28 -16.95
CA GLU A 203 -12.47 -7.53 -15.95
C GLU A 203 -12.73 -6.87 -14.58
N LEU A 204 -13.70 -5.95 -14.49
CA LEU A 204 -14.07 -5.31 -13.23
C LEU A 204 -14.77 -6.32 -12.31
N ARG A 205 -14.11 -6.64 -11.20
CA ARG A 205 -14.73 -7.42 -10.12
C ARG A 205 -15.49 -6.51 -9.17
N GLY A 206 -16.72 -6.90 -8.84
CA GLY A 206 -17.57 -6.22 -7.88
C GLY A 206 -18.20 -7.19 -6.90
N PHE A 207 -18.33 -6.74 -5.65
CA PHE A 207 -18.93 -7.51 -4.56
C PHE A 207 -20.12 -6.73 -4.01
N PRO A 208 -21.35 -7.28 -4.01
CA PRO A 208 -22.52 -6.57 -3.51
C PRO A 208 -22.35 -6.17 -2.04
N LEU A 209 -22.62 -4.92 -1.69
CA LEU A 209 -22.33 -4.39 -0.36
C LEU A 209 -23.04 -5.16 0.76
N GLU A 210 -24.30 -5.55 0.55
CA GLU A 210 -25.11 -6.31 1.52
C GLU A 210 -24.55 -7.68 1.89
N SER A 211 -23.91 -8.35 0.93
CA SER A 211 -23.41 -9.73 1.11
C SER A 211 -21.89 -9.81 1.21
N CYS A 212 -21.19 -8.70 0.96
CA CYS A 212 -19.75 -8.68 0.99
C CYS A 212 -19.24 -8.90 2.41
N ARG A 213 -18.35 -9.89 2.56
CA ARG A 213 -17.65 -10.18 3.81
C ARG A 213 -16.20 -10.46 3.50
N ASP A 214 -15.36 -10.18 4.48
CA ASP A 214 -13.95 -10.56 4.43
C ASP A 214 -13.85 -12.09 4.38
N CYS A 215 -12.85 -12.60 3.67
CA CYS A 215 -12.58 -14.02 3.57
C CYS A 215 -12.29 -14.61 4.95
N SER A 216 -13.16 -15.50 5.43
CA SER A 216 -13.04 -16.12 6.77
C SER A 216 -11.69 -16.82 6.97
N VAL A 217 -11.19 -17.52 5.95
CA VAL A 217 -9.89 -18.20 5.98
C VAL A 217 -8.76 -17.18 6.19
N CYS A 218 -8.73 -16.10 5.41
CA CYS A 218 -7.69 -15.08 5.53
C CYS A 218 -7.79 -14.27 6.83
N VAL A 219 -9.01 -14.06 7.36
CA VAL A 219 -9.22 -13.44 8.68
C VAL A 219 -8.63 -14.33 9.76
N LEU A 220 -8.97 -15.61 9.78
CA LEU A 220 -8.45 -16.57 10.78
C LEU A 220 -6.93 -16.71 10.70
N GLU A 221 -6.36 -16.82 9.50
CA GLU A 221 -4.91 -16.87 9.32
C GLU A 221 -4.22 -15.61 9.84
N HIS A 222 -4.81 -14.45 9.60
CA HIS A 222 -4.28 -13.18 10.08
C HIS A 222 -4.33 -13.09 11.61
N GLU A 223 -5.47 -13.43 12.20
CA GLU A 223 -5.64 -13.50 13.66
C GLU A 223 -4.66 -14.48 14.30
N THR A 224 -4.47 -15.64 13.68
CA THR A 224 -3.50 -16.66 14.15
C THR A 224 -2.07 -16.13 14.09
N ARG A 225 -1.67 -15.47 12.99
CA ARG A 225 -0.34 -14.87 12.87
C ARG A 225 -0.11 -13.74 13.89
N GLU A 226 -1.09 -12.89 14.10
CA GLU A 226 -1.02 -11.82 15.11
C GLU A 226 -0.89 -12.41 16.53
N LEU A 227 -1.66 -13.47 16.83
CA LEU A 227 -1.56 -14.19 18.09
C LEU A 227 -0.17 -14.82 18.27
N GLU A 228 0.38 -15.49 17.25
CA GLU A 228 1.73 -16.07 17.30
C GLU A 228 2.80 -15.00 17.54
N VAL A 229 2.67 -13.85 16.89
CA VAL A 229 3.57 -12.71 17.09
C VAL A 229 3.46 -12.22 18.52
N GLU A 230 2.26 -12.07 19.07
CA GLU A 230 2.04 -11.60 20.43
C GLU A 230 2.54 -12.61 21.49
N VAL A 231 2.32 -13.91 21.26
CA VAL A 231 2.88 -14.98 22.09
C VAL A 231 4.40 -14.94 22.06
N LYS A 232 5.03 -14.79 20.89
CA LYS A 232 6.50 -14.65 20.78
C LYS A 232 7.02 -13.42 21.52
N LYS A 233 6.29 -12.30 21.49
CA LYS A 233 6.65 -11.09 22.28
C LYS A 233 6.56 -11.36 23.78
N ARG A 234 5.49 -12.03 24.23
CA ARG A 234 5.31 -12.40 25.65
C ARG A 234 6.38 -13.37 26.13
N VAL A 235 6.61 -14.46 25.41
CA VAL A 235 7.67 -15.44 25.72
C VAL A 235 9.03 -14.76 25.79
N ARG A 236 9.38 -13.90 24.82
CA ARG A 236 10.64 -13.13 24.87
C ARG A 236 10.72 -12.24 26.12
N PHE A 237 9.65 -11.56 26.47
CA PHE A 237 9.61 -10.73 27.66
C PHE A 237 9.77 -11.58 28.93
N ASP A 238 9.08 -12.71 29.01
CA ASP A 238 9.10 -13.61 30.16
C ASP A 238 10.45 -14.32 30.31
N GLU A 239 11.11 -14.72 29.21
CA GLU A 239 12.45 -15.32 29.22
C GLU A 239 13.52 -14.31 29.67
N GLU A 240 13.46 -13.07 29.16
CA GLU A 240 14.48 -12.05 29.44
C GLU A 240 14.32 -11.40 30.82
N ILE A 241 13.09 -11.29 31.32
CA ILE A 241 12.82 -10.77 32.67
C ILE A 241 12.86 -11.90 33.70
N ALA A 242 12.45 -13.12 33.34
CA ALA A 242 12.41 -14.30 34.20
C ALA A 242 11.74 -14.05 35.57
N GLY A 243 10.76 -13.15 35.62
CA GLY A 243 10.12 -12.72 36.88
C GLY A 243 11.01 -11.93 37.84
N SER A 244 12.24 -11.57 37.47
CA SER A 244 13.14 -10.78 38.31
C SER A 244 12.69 -9.31 38.35
N GLY A 245 12.41 -8.83 39.56
CA GLY A 245 12.13 -7.41 39.81
C GLY A 245 13.30 -6.51 39.43
N GLU A 246 14.52 -6.99 39.61
CA GLU A 246 15.76 -6.28 39.28
C GLU A 246 15.93 -6.10 37.76
N MET A 247 15.57 -7.11 36.97
CA MET A 247 15.58 -7.03 35.50
C MET A 247 14.50 -6.08 34.99
N LEU A 248 13.32 -6.08 35.63
CA LEU A 248 12.25 -5.14 35.33
C LEU A 248 12.66 -3.70 35.68
N GLU A 249 13.33 -3.49 36.81
CA GLU A 249 13.92 -2.21 37.18
C GLU A 249 14.97 -1.76 36.16
N LEU A 250 15.87 -2.65 35.72
CA LEU A 250 16.88 -2.37 34.71
C LEU A 250 16.27 -1.94 33.37
N LEU A 251 15.16 -2.59 32.98
CA LEU A 251 14.37 -2.24 31.80
C LEU A 251 13.79 -0.82 31.91
N GLN A 252 13.26 -0.44 33.08
CA GLN A 252 12.63 0.86 33.31
C GLN A 252 13.62 1.99 33.62
N ARG A 253 14.86 1.65 34.00
CA ARG A 253 15.86 2.60 34.48
C ARG A 253 16.26 3.63 33.42
N LYS A 254 15.97 4.91 33.66
CA LYS A 254 16.41 6.01 32.79
C LYS A 254 17.89 6.37 32.98
N ASN A 255 18.40 6.20 34.19
CA ASN A 255 19.77 6.55 34.56
C ASN A 255 20.75 5.39 34.33
N GLY A 256 22.02 5.71 34.10
CA GLY A 256 23.08 4.71 33.87
C GLY A 256 23.53 3.93 35.11
N TYR A 257 22.92 4.18 36.27
CA TYR A 257 23.29 3.62 37.57
C TYR A 257 22.05 3.29 38.42
N PRO A 258 22.12 2.29 39.33
CA PRO A 258 20.99 1.93 40.20
C PRO A 258 20.72 3.03 41.25
N LYS A 259 19.44 3.18 41.65
CA LYS A 259 19.01 4.25 42.58
C LYS A 259 19.74 4.20 43.92
N GLY A 260 20.15 3.02 44.38
CA GLY A 260 20.90 2.82 45.63
C GLY A 260 22.43 2.93 45.51
N LEU A 261 23.00 3.16 44.33
CA LEU A 261 24.48 3.20 44.19
C LEU A 261 25.12 4.31 45.03
N PHE A 262 24.39 5.40 45.23
CA PHE A 262 24.92 6.63 45.85
C PHE A 262 24.01 7.17 46.96
N SER A 263 22.95 6.43 47.34
CA SER A 263 22.09 6.82 48.45
C SER A 263 22.72 6.35 49.76
N PRO A 264 22.82 7.21 50.79
CA PRO A 264 22.94 6.71 52.15
C PRO A 264 21.68 5.90 52.44
N VAL A 265 21.83 4.69 52.97
CA VAL A 265 20.70 4.02 53.61
C VAL A 265 20.54 4.70 54.97
N ASP A 266 19.45 5.44 55.17
CA ASP A 266 19.06 5.95 56.50
C ASP A 266 18.60 4.77 57.38
N LEU A 267 19.55 3.95 57.81
CA LEU A 267 19.40 3.15 59.02
C LEU A 267 19.92 4.03 60.16
N ALA A 268 18.98 4.52 60.95
CA ALA A 268 19.18 5.40 62.08
C ALA A 268 20.49 5.09 62.85
N GLY A 269 21.45 6.02 62.79
CA GLY A 269 22.51 6.12 63.81
C GLY A 269 23.95 5.86 63.39
N SER A 270 24.29 5.61 62.12
CA SER A 270 25.71 5.43 61.72
C SER A 270 26.13 6.36 60.58
N ARG A 271 27.07 7.29 60.86
CA ARG A 271 27.68 8.22 59.89
C ARG A 271 28.67 7.52 58.95
N HIS A 272 28.33 6.37 58.39
CA HIS A 272 29.13 5.71 57.36
C HIS A 272 28.27 5.59 56.11
N GLN A 273 28.74 6.17 55.00
CA GLN A 273 28.16 5.96 53.67
C GLN A 273 28.26 4.47 53.32
N GLN A 274 27.28 3.68 53.72
CA GLN A 274 27.17 2.29 53.30
C GLN A 274 26.46 2.27 51.94
N LEU A 275 27.20 1.80 50.93
CA LEU A 275 26.64 1.38 49.64
C LEU A 275 25.46 0.43 49.89
N ALA A 276 24.42 0.51 49.06
CA ALA A 276 23.14 -0.19 49.27
C ALA A 276 23.28 -1.67 49.70
N PRO A 277 22.34 -2.20 50.51
CA PRO A 277 22.41 -3.57 51.01
C PRO A 277 22.29 -4.55 49.84
N HIS A 278 23.07 -5.63 49.84
CA HIS A 278 22.99 -6.65 48.79
C HIS A 278 22.40 -7.97 49.27
N LEU A 279 21.55 -8.53 48.40
CA LEU A 279 21.30 -9.96 48.23
C LEU A 279 22.64 -10.65 47.92
N SER A 280 23.23 -11.32 48.90
CA SER A 280 24.39 -12.19 48.67
C SER A 280 23.89 -13.61 48.43
N VAL A 281 24.16 -14.17 47.25
CA VAL A 281 23.83 -15.58 46.92
C VAL A 281 24.68 -16.56 47.75
N THR A 282 25.74 -16.09 48.42
CA THR A 282 26.67 -16.91 49.20
C THR A 282 27.01 -16.38 50.60
N GLY A 283 26.34 -15.33 51.10
CA GLY A 283 26.50 -14.87 52.48
C GLY A 283 27.88 -14.29 52.87
N ARG A 284 28.83 -14.14 51.94
CA ARG A 284 30.25 -13.89 52.26
C ARG A 284 30.83 -12.52 51.91
N SER A 285 30.06 -11.60 51.29
CA SER A 285 30.57 -10.26 50.96
C SER A 285 29.87 -9.17 51.77
N LYS A 286 30.66 -8.30 52.43
CA LYS A 286 30.19 -7.11 53.15
C LYS A 286 29.84 -5.93 52.22
N TYR A 287 30.06 -6.07 50.91
CA TYR A 287 29.94 -4.97 49.95
C TYR A 287 29.02 -5.31 48.78
N ALA A 288 28.27 -4.30 48.33
CA ALA A 288 27.49 -4.32 47.12
C ALA A 288 28.36 -4.60 45.89
N THR A 289 28.03 -5.61 45.10
CA THR A 289 28.76 -5.92 43.86
C THR A 289 27.96 -5.41 42.67
N TYR A 290 28.52 -4.44 41.94
CA TYR A 290 27.92 -3.88 40.74
C TYR A 290 28.67 -4.36 39.49
N PHE A 291 27.92 -4.70 38.45
CA PHE A 291 28.46 -5.06 37.15
C PHE A 291 28.32 -3.88 36.18
N LEU A 292 29.40 -3.59 35.45
CA LEU A 292 29.38 -2.61 34.37
C LEU A 292 28.86 -3.28 33.10
N VAL A 293 27.97 -2.59 32.38
CA VAL A 293 27.39 -3.06 31.13
C VAL A 293 27.52 -1.95 30.07
N PRO A 294 27.97 -2.26 28.84
CA PRO A 294 28.05 -1.25 27.79
C PRO A 294 26.68 -0.65 27.48
N LYS A 295 26.61 0.68 27.38
CA LYS A 295 25.36 1.41 27.09
C LYS A 295 24.73 0.99 25.77
N LYS A 296 25.54 0.68 24.75
CA LYS A 296 25.07 0.20 23.44
C LYS A 296 24.34 -1.13 23.56
N TRP A 297 24.91 -2.07 24.30
CA TRP A 297 24.31 -3.37 24.58
C TRP A 297 22.98 -3.21 25.34
N LEU A 298 22.98 -2.42 26.42
CA LEU A 298 21.77 -2.20 27.23
C LEU A 298 20.62 -1.60 26.41
N ASN A 299 20.91 -0.63 25.54
CA ASN A 299 19.90 -0.05 24.65
C ASN A 299 19.36 -1.07 23.64
N LYS A 300 20.23 -1.94 23.11
CA LYS A 300 19.82 -3.02 22.19
C LYS A 300 18.97 -4.05 22.91
N TRP A 301 19.35 -4.46 24.12
CA TRP A 301 18.58 -5.35 24.98
C TRP A 301 17.19 -4.78 25.30
N ARG A 302 17.11 -3.51 25.71
CA ARG A 302 15.80 -2.86 25.97
C ARG A 302 14.88 -2.84 24.75
N LYS A 303 15.44 -2.58 23.56
CA LYS A 303 14.67 -2.62 22.31
C LYS A 303 14.22 -4.04 21.98
N PHE A 304 15.08 -5.03 22.20
CA PHE A 304 14.76 -6.44 22.00
C PHE A 304 13.63 -6.91 22.92
N VAL A 305 13.75 -6.68 24.23
CA VAL A 305 12.72 -7.04 25.24
C VAL A 305 11.39 -6.35 24.94
N ARG A 306 11.42 -5.07 24.55
CA ARG A 306 10.20 -4.31 24.18
C ARG A 306 9.70 -4.62 22.77
N SER A 307 10.33 -5.55 22.05
CA SER A 307 9.99 -5.89 20.67
C SER A 307 9.98 -4.67 19.71
N GLN A 308 10.85 -3.70 19.97
CA GLN A 308 11.09 -2.50 19.17
C GLN A 308 12.31 -2.65 18.23
N GLY A 309 12.98 -3.81 18.25
CA GLY A 309 14.09 -4.14 17.36
C GLY A 309 14.24 -5.65 17.19
N GLU A 310 14.69 -6.08 16.02
CA GLU A 310 14.70 -7.50 15.63
C GLU A 310 15.93 -8.28 16.11
N GLY A 311 17.03 -7.59 16.43
CA GLY A 311 18.30 -8.25 16.75
C GLY A 311 18.47 -8.55 18.24
N ASN A 312 18.64 -9.84 18.58
CA ASN A 312 19.15 -10.27 19.88
C ASN A 312 20.41 -9.46 20.24
N PRO A 313 20.51 -8.88 21.45
CA PRO A 313 21.67 -8.10 21.87
C PRO A 313 22.99 -8.89 21.83
N GLY A 314 22.94 -10.23 21.94
CA GLY A 314 24.11 -11.10 22.07
C GLY A 314 24.69 -11.04 23.48
N PRO A 315 25.83 -11.70 23.75
CA PRO A 315 26.48 -11.64 25.06
C PRO A 315 27.03 -10.22 25.34
N VAL A 316 27.14 -9.87 26.63
CA VAL A 316 27.82 -8.63 27.05
C VAL A 316 29.30 -8.74 26.72
N LEU A 317 29.80 -7.86 25.86
CA LEU A 317 31.21 -7.84 25.46
C LEU A 317 32.02 -6.94 26.40
N ASN A 318 32.74 -7.56 27.33
CA ASN A 318 33.59 -6.85 28.30
C ASN A 318 34.74 -6.08 27.64
N ALA A 319 35.13 -6.42 26.41
CA ALA A 319 36.16 -5.71 25.66
C ALA A 319 35.85 -4.21 25.48
N GLU A 320 34.57 -3.81 25.45
CA GLU A 320 34.17 -2.40 25.36
C GLU A 320 34.38 -1.63 26.68
N LEU A 321 34.66 -2.33 27.78
CA LEU A 321 34.82 -1.76 29.12
C LEU A 321 36.26 -1.81 29.62
N VAL A 322 37.21 -2.23 28.78
CA VAL A 322 38.63 -2.37 29.13
C VAL A 322 39.47 -1.39 28.32
N CYS A 323 40.41 -0.73 28.98
CA CYS A 323 41.41 0.10 28.31
C CYS A 323 42.41 -0.81 27.59
N LEU A 324 42.48 -0.74 26.26
CA LEU A 324 43.36 -1.60 25.46
C LEU A 324 44.85 -1.48 25.83
N SER A 325 45.30 -0.27 26.23
CA SER A 325 46.70 -0.02 26.58
C SER A 325 47.07 -0.57 27.97
N HIS A 326 46.14 -0.52 28.92
CA HIS A 326 46.42 -0.85 30.32
C HIS A 326 45.82 -2.19 30.76
N GLN A 327 44.97 -2.80 29.94
CA GLN A 327 44.21 -4.03 30.24
C GLN A 327 43.44 -3.93 31.57
N ARG A 328 42.96 -2.72 31.91
CA ARG A 328 42.19 -2.43 33.13
C ARG A 328 40.80 -1.95 32.78
N THR A 329 39.84 -2.24 33.65
CA THR A 329 38.46 -1.77 33.54
C THR A 329 38.41 -0.25 33.54
N ILE A 330 37.69 0.32 32.58
CA ILE A 330 37.42 1.75 32.49
C ILE A 330 36.27 2.05 33.47
N VAL A 331 36.61 2.71 34.57
CA VAL A 331 35.60 3.20 35.52
C VAL A 331 34.94 4.44 34.92
N PRO A 332 33.61 4.50 34.83
CA PRO A 332 32.91 5.68 34.36
C PRO A 332 33.33 6.94 35.13
N PRO A 333 33.64 8.07 34.47
CA PRO A 333 34.22 9.25 35.12
C PRO A 333 33.40 9.80 36.29
N TYR A 334 32.06 9.71 36.22
CA TYR A 334 31.18 10.16 37.31
C TYR A 334 31.33 9.32 38.58
N ILE A 335 31.72 8.04 38.46
CA ILE A 335 32.00 7.18 39.61
C ILE A 335 33.33 7.62 40.24
N SER A 336 34.35 7.89 39.42
CA SER A 336 35.65 8.38 39.90
C SER A 336 35.54 9.72 40.62
N LEU A 337 34.73 10.65 40.08
CA LEU A 337 34.44 11.94 40.72
C LEU A 337 33.67 11.74 42.04
N PHE A 338 32.65 10.89 42.06
CA PHE A 338 31.93 10.59 43.30
C PHE A 338 32.86 10.02 44.38
N LEU A 339 33.71 9.05 44.03
CA LEU A 339 34.71 8.45 44.94
C LEU A 339 35.76 9.47 45.43
N SER A 340 35.95 10.56 44.69
CA SER A 340 36.84 11.67 45.06
C SER A 340 36.15 12.72 45.96
N GLY A 341 34.90 12.48 46.37
CA GLY A 341 34.16 13.32 47.33
C GLY A 341 33.17 14.32 46.70
N PHE A 342 32.98 14.30 45.38
CA PHE A 342 31.98 15.16 44.72
C PHE A 342 30.56 14.62 44.93
N SER A 343 29.57 15.52 44.97
CA SER A 343 28.17 15.07 44.99
C SER A 343 27.80 14.36 43.68
N LEU A 344 26.78 13.51 43.73
CA LEU A 344 26.30 12.80 42.55
C LEU A 344 25.86 13.76 41.43
N GLU A 345 25.16 14.84 41.80
CA GLU A 345 24.72 15.86 40.84
C GLU A 345 25.89 16.59 40.19
N GLN A 346 26.93 16.91 40.96
CA GLN A 346 28.16 17.54 40.45
C GLN A 346 28.90 16.60 39.51
N SER A 347 29.04 15.33 39.89
CA SER A 347 29.73 14.30 39.11
C SER A 347 29.03 14.00 37.79
N LEU A 348 27.69 13.98 37.77
CA LEU A 348 26.90 13.77 36.55
C LEU A 348 26.90 15.01 35.65
N LYS A 349 26.77 16.22 36.21
CA LYS A 349 26.85 17.46 35.41
C LYS A 349 28.22 17.61 34.73
N ALA A 350 29.30 17.28 35.44
CA ALA A 350 30.66 17.36 34.90
C ALA A 350 30.96 16.35 33.78
N THR A 351 30.12 15.33 33.61
CA THR A 351 30.34 14.22 32.66
C THR A 351 29.26 14.12 31.57
N GLN A 352 28.32 15.07 31.55
CA GLN A 352 27.26 15.19 30.55
C GLN A 352 27.52 16.29 29.49
N MET A 353 28.65 16.99 29.58
CA MET A 353 29.24 17.71 28.45
C MET A 353 29.99 16.73 27.55
#